data_AF-A0A367M5P5-F1
#
_entry.id   AF-A0A367M5P5-F1
#
_cell.length_a   1.000
_cell.length_b   1.000
_cell.length_c   1.000
_cell.angle_alpha   90.00
_cell.angle_beta   90.00
_cell.angle_gamma   90.00
#
_symmetry.space_group_name_H-M   'P 1'
#
loop_
_entity.id
_entity.type
_entity.pdbx_description
1 polymer ?
#
loop_
_entity_poly.entity_id
_entity_poly.type
_entity_poly.pdbx_seq_one_letter_code
_entity_poly.pdbx_strand_id
1 'polypeptide(L)' 'MTYRTPLTLLFAAGLALGGQARAEGTLHFANWSDYYPPELLKKFEKDTGIKATLDAYDSNETLLAKLKAGGGAYDVVVP' A
#
# COMPACT_ATOMS: atom_id res chain seq x y z
N MET A 1 -21.92 -27.26 46.79
CA MET A 1 -21.80 -26.01 46.01
C MET A 1 -20.40 -25.98 45.43
N THR A 2 -20.23 -26.46 44.20
CA THR A 2 -18.91 -26.71 43.60
C THR A 2 -18.73 -25.71 42.45
N TYR A 3 -17.85 -24.72 42.64
CA TYR A 3 -17.52 -23.72 41.62
C TYR A 3 -16.74 -24.38 40.48
N ARG A 4 -17.40 -24.55 39.32
CA ARG A 4 -16.79 -24.99 38.06
C ARG A 4 -16.96 -23.90 37.02
N THR A 5 -16.25 -22.79 37.13
CA THR A 5 -16.11 -21.81 36.03
C THR A 5 -15.08 -20.73 36.41
N PRO A 6 -13.83 -20.88 35.95
CA PRO A 6 -13.10 -19.68 35.53
C PRO A 6 -12.34 -19.86 34.22
N LEU A 7 -12.54 -20.95 33.47
CA LEU A 7 -11.70 -21.23 32.29
C LEU A 7 -12.23 -20.65 30.97
N THR A 8 -13.53 -20.35 30.87
CA THR A 8 -14.14 -19.88 29.61
C THR A 8 -13.87 -18.39 29.32
N LEU A 9 -13.55 -17.59 30.33
CA LEU A 9 -13.30 -16.14 30.16
C LEU A 9 -11.89 -15.82 29.60
N LEU A 10 -10.91 -16.71 29.76
CA LEU A 10 -9.55 -16.46 29.25
C LEU A 10 -9.42 -16.63 27.74
N PHE A 11 -10.31 -17.40 27.10
CA PHE A 11 -10.20 -17.68 25.66
C PHE A 11 -10.71 -16.52 24.79
N ALA A 12 -11.62 -15.69 25.31
CA ALA A 12 -12.17 -14.55 24.57
C ALA A 12 -11.20 -13.36 24.47
N ALA A 13 -10.20 -13.27 25.36
CA ALA A 13 -9.24 -12.16 25.38
C ALA A 13 -8.14 -12.27 24.31
N GLY A 14 -7.88 -13.47 23.76
CA GLY A 14 -6.83 -13.68 22.76
C GLY A 14 -7.17 -13.14 21.37
N LEU A 15 -8.46 -13.06 21.02
CA LEU A 15 -8.93 -12.62 19.70
C LEU A 15 -8.89 -11.10 19.51
N ALA A 16 -8.77 -10.32 20.58
CA ALA A 16 -8.72 -8.86 20.51
C ALA A 16 -7.30 -8.29 20.28
N LEU A 17 -6.26 -9.14 20.34
CA LEU A 17 -4.85 -8.74 20.18
C LEU A 17 -4.26 -9.12 18.82
N GLY A 18 -5.08 -9.62 17.89
CA GLY A 18 -4.67 -9.78 16.49
C GLY A 18 -4.37 -8.40 15.91
N GLY A 19 -3.09 -8.01 15.89
CA GLY A 19 -2.64 -6.74 15.32
C GLY A 19 -3.26 -6.56 13.95
N GLN A 20 -3.94 -5.43 13.74
CA GLN A 20 -4.42 -5.09 12.41
C GLN A 20 -3.21 -5.08 11.48
N ALA A 21 -3.18 -5.96 10.49
CA ALA A 21 -2.21 -5.90 9.42
C ALA A 21 -2.43 -4.57 8.69
N ARG A 22 -1.66 -3.55 9.08
CA ARG A 22 -1.61 -2.28 8.37
C ARG A 22 -0.68 -2.50 7.20
N ALA A 23 -1.19 -2.34 5.99
CA ALA A 23 -0.35 -2.26 4.80
C ALA A 23 0.56 -1.03 4.98
N GLU A 24 1.80 -1.26 5.39
CA GLU A 24 2.81 -0.21 5.61
C GLU A 24 3.50 0.21 4.30
N GLY A 25 3.11 -0.41 3.17
CA GLY A 25 3.67 -0.13 1.85
C GLY A 25 3.10 1.15 1.24
N THR A 26 3.97 1.93 0.61
CA THR A 26 3.58 2.99 -0.32
C THR A 26 3.49 2.39 -1.73
N LEU A 27 2.42 2.68 -2.45
CA LEU A 27 2.23 2.27 -3.83
C LEU A 27 3.09 3.13 -4.76
N HIS A 28 3.99 2.50 -5.51
CA HIS A 28 4.93 3.19 -6.38
C HIS A 28 4.50 3.07 -7.85
N PHE A 29 4.03 4.18 -8.44
CA PHE A 29 3.65 4.27 -9.85
C PHE A 29 4.76 4.89 -10.70
N ALA A 30 4.88 4.42 -11.94
CA ALA A 30 5.57 5.11 -13.02
C ALA A 30 4.61 5.35 -14.20
N ASN A 31 4.50 6.60 -14.67
CA ASN A 31 3.63 6.97 -15.79
C ASN A 31 4.22 8.13 -16.60
N TRP A 32 3.65 8.39 -17.77
CA TRP A 32 3.98 9.55 -18.60
C TRP A 32 3.69 10.87 -17.88
N SER A 33 4.59 11.84 -18.08
CA SER A 33 4.37 13.23 -17.68
C SER A 33 3.08 13.77 -18.29
N ASP A 34 2.35 14.59 -17.53
CA ASP A 34 1.10 15.26 -17.94
C ASP A 34 -0.07 14.34 -18.37
N TYR A 35 0.04 13.02 -18.13
CA TYR A 35 -1.01 12.06 -18.50
C TYR A 35 -2.10 11.87 -17.44
N TYR A 36 -1.92 12.46 -16.25
CA TYR A 36 -2.89 12.39 -15.16
C TYR A 36 -2.99 13.74 -14.41
N PRO A 37 -4.19 14.15 -13.94
CA PRO A 37 -4.34 15.30 -13.07
C PRO A 37 -3.76 15.04 -11.66
N PRO A 38 -2.95 15.94 -11.09
CA PRO A 38 -2.37 15.78 -9.75
C PRO A 38 -3.40 15.54 -8.63
N GLU A 39 -4.64 16.04 -8.78
CA GLU A 39 -5.70 15.78 -7.82
C GLU A 39 -6.15 14.31 -7.73
N LEU A 40 -5.94 13.50 -8.78
CA LEU A 40 -6.37 12.10 -8.76
C LEU A 40 -5.55 11.27 -7.77
N LEU A 41 -4.25 11.55 -7.62
CA LEU A 41 -3.41 10.87 -6.63
C LEU A 41 -3.90 11.17 -5.21
N LYS A 42 -4.22 12.44 -4.93
CA LYS A 42 -4.78 12.86 -3.63
C LYS A 42 -6.14 12.22 -3.35
N LYS A 43 -6.99 12.13 -4.37
CA LYS A 43 -8.30 11.45 -4.26
C LYS A 43 -8.12 9.95 -3.99
N PHE A 44 -7.18 9.29 -4.68
CA PHE A 44 -6.85 7.89 -4.43
C PHE A 44 -6.40 7.67 -2.98
N GLU A 45 -5.46 8.48 -2.47
CA GLU A 45 -5.01 8.35 -1.09
C GLU A 45 -6.16 8.57 -0.09
N LYS A 46 -7.03 9.54 -0.36
CA LYS A 46 -8.19 9.85 0.50
C LYS A 46 -9.21 8.70 0.51
N ASP A 47 -9.51 8.13 -0.66
CA ASP A 47 -10.57 7.13 -0.82
C ASP A 47 -10.12 5.75 -0.31
N THR A 48 -8.83 5.43 -0.42
CA THR A 48 -8.28 4.10 -0.08
C THR A 48 -7.49 4.06 1.22
N GLY A 49 -6.97 5.19 1.68
CA GLY A 49 -5.99 5.26 2.77
C GLY A 49 -4.58 4.76 2.39
N ILE A 50 -4.36 4.39 1.13
CA ILE A 50 -3.07 3.89 0.63
C ILE A 50 -2.21 5.09 0.21
N LYS A 51 -0.97 5.15 0.69
CA LYS A 51 0.01 6.14 0.23
C LYS A 51 0.49 5.80 -1.16
N ALA A 52 0.66 6.81 -2.01
CA ALA A 52 1.13 6.59 -3.37
C ALA A 52 2.15 7.64 -3.81
N THR A 53 3.19 7.19 -4.50
CA THR A 53 4.16 8.05 -5.19
C THR A 53 4.04 7.83 -6.68
N LEU A 54 4.25 8.90 -7.45
CA LEU A 54 4.36 8.81 -8.89
C LEU A 54 5.71 9.36 -9.34
N ASP A 55 6.44 8.54 -10.09
CA ASP A 55 7.56 8.98 -10.91
C ASP A 55 7.08 9.18 -12.35
N ALA A 56 7.15 10.42 -12.82
CA ALA A 56 6.86 10.75 -14.21
C ALA A 56 8.09 10.53 -15.12
N TYR A 57 7.84 10.22 -16.39
CA TYR A 57 8.85 10.20 -17.46
C TYR A 57 8.29 10.73 -18.79
N ASP A 58 9.20 11.12 -19.67
CA ASP A 58 8.90 11.77 -20.95
C ASP A 58 9.19 10.89 -22.18
N SER A 59 9.81 9.73 -21.97
CA SER A 59 10.24 8.82 -23.03
C SER A 59 10.41 7.38 -22.51
N ASN A 60 10.33 6.43 -23.43
CA ASN A 60 10.54 5.02 -23.14
C ASN A 60 11.99 4.73 -22.73
N GLU A 61 12.95 5.48 -23.28
CA GLU A 61 14.36 5.38 -22.93
C GLU A 61 14.60 5.79 -21.47
N THR A 62 13.97 6.87 -21.01
CA THR A 62 14.01 7.30 -19.60
C THR A 62 13.40 6.25 -18.68
N LEU A 63 12.23 5.70 -19.03
CA LEU A 63 11.61 4.60 -18.28
C LEU A 63 12.55 3.37 -18.21
N LEU A 64 13.10 2.95 -19.34
CA LEU A 64 13.98 1.79 -19.42
C LEU A 64 15.24 1.97 -18.57
N ALA A 65 15.83 3.17 -18.57
CA ALA A 65 16.98 3.48 -17.73
C ALA A 65 16.65 3.36 -16.23
N LYS A 66 15.49 3.88 -15.80
CA LYS A 66 15.00 3.76 -14.42
C LYS A 66 14.79 2.29 -14.02
N LEU A 67 14.14 1.51 -14.89
CA LEU A 67 13.91 0.08 -14.64
C LEU A 67 15.23 -0.72 -14.57
N LYS A 68 16.23 -0.38 -15.37
CA LYS A 68 17.55 -1.03 -15.31
C LYS A 68 18.35 -0.64 -14.07
N ALA A 69 18.19 0.58 -13.57
CA ALA A 69 18.89 1.08 -12.39
C ALA A 69 18.37 0.46 -11.07
N GLY A 70 17.15 -0.10 -11.06
CA GLY A 70 16.57 -0.72 -9.87
C GLY A 70 15.07 -0.98 -9.96
N GLY A 71 14.59 -1.51 -11.09
CA GLY A 71 13.17 -1.61 -11.49
C GLY A 71 12.23 -2.44 -10.61
N GLY A 72 12.71 -2.98 -9.49
CA GLY A 72 11.85 -3.52 -8.43
C GLY A 72 11.18 -2.44 -7.57
N ALA A 73 11.40 -1.16 -7.89
CA ALA A 73 10.88 -0.02 -7.13
C ALA A 73 9.47 0.44 -7.56
N TYR A 74 8.85 -0.15 -8.59
CA TYR A 74 7.52 0.24 -9.07
C TYR A 74 6.55 -0.94 -9.03
N ASP A 75 5.35 -0.71 -8.50
CA ASP A 75 4.25 -1.67 -8.48
C ASP A 75 3.45 -1.64 -9.80
N VAL A 76 3.36 -0.45 -10.42
CA VAL A 76 2.62 -0.24 -11.67
C VAL A 76 3.42 0.67 -12.60
N VAL A 77 3.52 0.28 -13.87
CA VAL A 77 4.21 1.00 -14.94
C VAL A 77 3.29 1.12 -16.15
N VAL A 78 3.30 2.28 -16.81
CA VAL A 78 2.48 2.56 -18.00
C VAL A 78 3.37 2.79 -19.23
N PRO A 79 3.94 1.73 -19.83
CA PRO A 79 4.89 1.86 -20.93
C PRO A 79 4.31 2.55 -22.17
#